data_AF-A0A7S2JLB0-F1
#
_entry.id   AF-A0A7S2JLB0-F1
#
_cell.length_a   1.000
_cell.length_b   1.000
_cell.length_c   1.000
_cell.angle_alpha   90.00
_cell.angle_beta   90.00
_cell.angle_gamma   90.00
#
_symmetry.space_group_name_H-M   'P 1'
#
loop_
_entity.id
_entity.type
_entity.pdbx_description
1 polymer ?
#
loop_
_entity_poly.entity_id
_entity_poly.type
_entity_poly.pdbx_seq_one_letter_code
_entity_poly.pdbx_strand_id
1 'polypeptide(L)'
;LNSALVLGLLCGVLASDTQGEIGTIAILGTAVFTGIILLLLCLLGWSLFRLRWQGSTFFYFICHHKAHAQAQARLLKLNITASTGRRTFIDSDDLVDLDTLFDIVRS
;
A
#
# COMPACT_ATOMS: atom_id res chain seq x y z
N LEU A 1 6.95 -14.19 -9.11
CA LEU A 1 8.36 -14.62 -9.22
C LEU A 1 9.07 -14.74 -7.86
N ASN A 2 8.69 -13.96 -6.82
CA ASN A 2 9.42 -13.94 -5.53
C ASN A 2 9.17 -15.14 -4.60
N SER A 3 7.99 -15.76 -4.63
CA SER A 3 7.64 -16.84 -3.69
C SER A 3 8.41 -18.15 -3.94
N ALA A 4 8.71 -18.44 -5.21
CA ALA A 4 9.45 -19.64 -5.61
C ALA A 4 10.94 -19.58 -5.20
N LEU A 5 11.54 -18.38 -5.23
CA LEU A 5 12.92 -18.15 -4.78
C LEU A 5 13.06 -18.32 -3.27
N VAL A 6 12.10 -17.81 -2.50
CA VAL A 6 12.08 -17.96 -1.04
C VAL A 6 11.90 -19.43 -0.64
N LEU A 7 11.00 -20.15 -1.31
CA LEU A 7 10.82 -21.59 -1.10
C LEU A 7 12.08 -22.37 -1.49
N GLY A 8 12.75 -22.00 -2.60
CA GLY A 8 14.01 -22.61 -3.02
C GLY A 8 15.13 -22.42 -2.00
N LEU A 9 15.27 -21.22 -1.40
CA LEU A 9 16.26 -20.94 -0.36
C LEU A 9 15.98 -21.72 0.94
N LEU A 10 14.71 -21.80 1.35
CA LEU A 10 14.28 -22.59 2.50
C LEU A 10 14.56 -24.09 2.29
N CYS A 11 14.19 -24.64 1.12
CA CYS A 11 14.46 -26.02 0.77
C CYS A 11 15.96 -26.30 0.66
N GLY A 12 16.76 -25.35 0.15
CA GLY A 12 18.22 -25.49 0.05
C GLY A 12 18.90 -25.57 1.42
N VAL A 13 18.47 -24.74 2.38
CA VAL A 13 18.96 -24.82 3.78
C VAL A 13 18.58 -26.14 4.43
N LEU A 14 17.36 -26.62 4.20
CA LEU A 14 16.89 -27.90 4.75
C LEU A 14 17.53 -29.13 4.10
N ALA A 15 17.91 -29.04 2.82
CA ALA A 15 18.57 -30.10 2.06
C ALA A 15 20.10 -30.07 2.16
N SER A 16 20.67 -29.15 2.94
CA SER A 16 22.11 -29.07 3.19
C SER A 16 22.53 -30.25 4.07
N ASP A 17 23.16 -31.26 3.45
CA ASP A 17 23.63 -32.46 4.16
C ASP A 17 24.61 -32.07 5.29
N THR A 18 24.31 -32.57 6.49
CA THR A 18 24.99 -32.25 7.77
C THR A 18 26.35 -32.94 7.93
N GLN A 19 27.13 -33.03 6.84
CA GLN A 19 28.50 -33.55 6.85
C GLN A 19 29.57 -32.46 6.81
N GLY A 20 29.19 -31.18 6.70
CA GLY A 20 30.11 -30.04 6.77
C GLY A 20 30.55 -29.73 8.20
N GLU A 21 31.80 -29.27 8.37
CA GLU A 21 32.27 -28.68 9.62
C GLU A 21 31.23 -27.69 10.15
N ILE A 22 30.89 -27.81 11.44
CA ILE A 22 29.82 -27.06 12.12
C ILE A 22 29.86 -25.55 11.80
N GLY A 23 31.05 -25.00 11.58
CA GLY A 23 31.25 -23.60 11.18
C GLY A 23 30.59 -23.22 9.85
N THR A 24 30.65 -24.07 8.83
CA THR A 24 30.10 -23.75 7.49
C THR A 24 28.58 -23.74 7.51
N ILE A 25 27.97 -24.67 8.25
CA ILE A 25 26.51 -24.74 8.43
C ILE A 25 26.00 -23.52 9.19
N ALA A 26 26.71 -23.11 10.24
CA ALA A 26 26.35 -21.92 11.01
C ALA A 26 26.44 -20.63 10.18
N ILE A 27 27.46 -20.47 9.34
CA ILE A 27 27.63 -19.29 8.49
C ILE A 27 26.53 -19.24 7.42
N LEU A 28 26.24 -20.35 6.72
CA LEU A 28 25.18 -20.39 5.70
C LEU A 28 23.79 -20.17 6.31
N GLY A 29 23.51 -20.82 7.44
CA GLY A 29 22.23 -20.67 8.15
C GLY A 29 22.00 -19.25 8.64
N THR A 30 23.02 -18.62 9.24
CA THR A 30 22.92 -17.23 9.70
C THR A 30 22.80 -16.23 8.55
N ALA A 31 23.51 -16.43 7.44
CA ALA A 31 23.39 -15.58 6.25
C ALA A 31 21.98 -15.65 5.62
N VAL A 32 21.41 -16.84 5.49
CA VAL A 32 20.04 -17.00 4.95
C VAL A 32 19.01 -16.43 5.92
N PHE A 33 19.14 -16.69 7.22
CA PHE A 33 18.23 -16.15 8.23
C PHE A 33 18.22 -14.63 8.27
N THR A 34 19.40 -14.01 8.26
CA THR A 34 19.52 -12.54 8.20
C THR A 34 18.96 -11.98 6.90
N GLY A 35 19.20 -12.63 5.75
CA GLY A 35 18.60 -12.26 4.46
C GLY A 35 17.07 -12.29 4.48
N ILE A 36 16.46 -13.32 5.08
CA ILE A 36 15.00 -13.42 5.24
C ILE A 36 14.46 -12.30 6.13
N ILE A 37 15.12 -12.00 7.25
CA ILE A 37 14.71 -10.91 8.14
C ILE A 37 14.75 -9.56 7.41
N LEU A 38 15.82 -9.27 6.68
CA LEU A 38 15.93 -8.02 5.91
C LEU A 38 14.84 -7.91 4.84
N LEU A 39 14.56 -9.00 4.11
CA LEU A 39 13.47 -9.04 3.14
C LEU A 39 12.12 -8.72 3.79
N LEU A 40 11.81 -9.34 4.94
CA LEU A 40 10.56 -9.10 5.66
C LEU A 40 10.43 -7.65 6.13
N LEU A 41 11.51 -7.05 6.64
CA LEU A 41 11.53 -5.64 7.04
C LEU A 41 11.29 -4.71 5.84
N CYS A 42 11.92 -4.98 4.69
CA CYS A 42 11.68 -4.21 3.47
C CYS A 42 10.23 -4.33 2.98
N LEU A 43 9.65 -5.53 2.99
CA LEU A 43 8.26 -5.74 2.59
C LEU A 43 7.27 -5.06 3.54
N LEU A 44 7.54 -5.09 4.85
CA LEU A 44 6.73 -4.40 5.84
C LEU A 44 6.81 -2.88 5.64
N GLY A 45 8.02 -2.34 5.47
CA GLY A 45 8.22 -0.92 5.17
C GLY A 45 7.50 -0.48 3.90
N TRP A 46 7.60 -1.27 2.83
CA TRP A 46 6.89 -1.03 1.57
C TRP A 46 5.37 -1.07 1.74
N SER A 47 4.85 -2.05 2.48
CA SER A 47 3.41 -2.18 2.74
C SER A 47 2.87 -0.96 3.51
N LEU A 48 3.58 -0.54 4.56
CA LEU A 48 3.23 0.65 5.35
C LEU A 48 3.32 1.94 4.51
N PHE A 49 4.37 2.07 3.69
CA PHE A 49 4.51 3.19 2.76
C PHE A 49 3.36 3.25 1.77
N ARG A 50 3.00 2.11 1.16
CA ARG A 50 1.90 2.04 0.20
C ARG A 50 0.54 2.33 0.84
N LEU A 51 0.32 1.83 2.06
CA LEU A 51 -0.90 2.13 2.83
C LEU A 51 -1.04 3.63 3.09
N ARG A 52 0.09 4.30 3.39
CA ARG A 52 0.10 5.76 3.62
C ARG A 52 -0.09 6.57 2.32
N TRP A 53 0.41 6.08 1.19
CA TRP A 53 0.28 6.75 -0.12
C TRP A 53 -1.13 6.61 -0.73
N GLN A 54 -1.84 5.52 -0.48
CA GLN A 54 -3.22 5.35 -0.95
C GLN A 54 -4.23 6.34 -0.32
N GLY A 55 -3.79 7.06 0.71
CA GLY A 55 -4.53 8.11 1.37
C GLY A 55 -4.69 9.40 0.58
N SER A 56 -4.51 9.48 -0.75
CA SER A 56 -4.78 10.72 -1.53
C SER A 56 -5.78 10.62 -2.70
N THR A 57 -6.23 9.42 -3.09
CA THR A 57 -7.23 9.32 -4.18
C THR A 57 -8.67 9.54 -3.72
N PHE A 58 -9.39 10.42 -4.42
CA PHE A 58 -10.85 10.53 -4.36
C PHE A 58 -11.46 9.57 -5.37
N PHE A 59 -12.49 8.83 -4.96
CA PHE A 59 -13.16 7.86 -5.85
C PHE A 59 -14.36 8.45 -6.57
N TYR A 60 -14.98 9.47 -5.99
CA TYR A 60 -16.17 10.12 -6.52
C TYR A 60 -15.98 11.63 -6.50
N PHE A 61 -16.43 12.29 -7.57
CA PHE A 61 -16.41 13.73 -7.72
C PHE A 61 -17.85 14.21 -7.93
N ILE A 62 -18.34 15.10 -7.06
CA ILE A 62 -19.70 15.65 -7.13
C ILE A 62 -19.63 17.09 -7.64
N CYS A 63 -20.00 17.27 -8.92
CA CYS A 63 -20.31 18.58 -9.48
C CYS A 63 -21.72 18.99 -9.05
N HIS A 64 -21.92 20.22 -8.60
CA HIS A 64 -23.25 20.70 -8.23
C HIS A 64 -23.40 22.21 -8.47
N HIS A 65 -24.64 22.66 -8.64
CA HIS A 65 -24.93 24.08 -8.76
C HIS A 65 -24.77 24.78 -7.40
N LYS A 66 -23.77 25.66 -7.29
CA LYS A 66 -23.26 26.27 -6.04
C LYS A 66 -24.36 26.91 -5.17
N ALA A 67 -25.33 27.57 -5.79
CA ALA A 67 -26.36 28.32 -5.06
C ALA A 67 -27.55 27.48 -4.56
N HIS A 68 -27.83 26.33 -5.19
CA HIS A 68 -29.12 25.63 -5.01
C HIS A 68 -28.98 24.15 -4.64
N ALA A 69 -27.85 23.53 -4.93
CA ALA A 69 -27.65 22.08 -4.74
C ALA A 69 -26.64 21.74 -3.63
N GLN A 70 -26.15 22.72 -2.88
CA GLN A 70 -25.07 22.52 -1.91
C GLN A 70 -25.45 21.55 -0.77
N ALA A 71 -26.66 21.70 -0.21
CA ALA A 71 -27.16 20.82 0.84
C ALA A 71 -27.33 19.36 0.35
N GLN A 72 -27.85 19.20 -0.87
CA GLN A 72 -28.03 17.89 -1.50
C GLN A 72 -26.69 17.23 -1.84
N ALA A 73 -25.70 17.99 -2.32
CA ALA A 73 -24.36 17.50 -2.61
C ALA A 73 -23.66 16.98 -1.34
N ARG A 74 -23.79 17.70 -0.21
CA ARG A 74 -23.25 17.25 1.08
C ARG A 74 -23.95 15.99 1.59
N LEU A 75 -25.28 15.93 1.48
CA LEU A 75 -26.04 14.73 1.86
C LEU A 75 -25.62 13.52 1.02
N LEU A 76 -25.45 13.71 -0.30
CA LEU A 76 -24.99 12.68 -1.21
C LEU A 76 -23.57 12.20 -0.88
N LYS A 77 -22.63 13.12 -0.58
CA LYS A 77 -21.27 12.79 -0.10
C LYS A 77 -21.31 11.91 1.15
N LEU A 78 -22.14 12.28 2.14
CA LEU A 78 -22.29 11.50 3.37
C LEU A 78 -22.84 10.11 3.08
N ASN A 79 -23.86 9.99 2.25
CA ASN A 79 -24.45 8.71 1.87
C ASN A 79 -23.48 7.80 1.11
N ILE A 80 -22.72 8.35 0.15
CA ILE A 80 -21.70 7.60 -0.59
C ILE A 80 -20.57 7.17 0.36
N THR A 81 -20.12 8.05 1.24
CA THR A 81 -19.05 7.73 2.21
C THR A 81 -19.53 6.66 3.20
N ALA A 82 -20.77 6.75 3.68
CA ALA A 82 -21.34 5.76 4.61
C ALA A 82 -21.57 4.39 3.95
N SER A 83 -21.99 4.35 2.69
CA SER A 83 -22.29 3.10 1.98
C SER A 83 -21.05 2.41 1.39
N THR A 84 -20.06 3.17 0.94
CA THR A 84 -18.89 2.63 0.23
C THR A 84 -17.60 2.69 1.04
N GLY A 85 -17.55 3.51 2.11
CA GLY A 85 -16.31 3.83 2.83
C GLY A 85 -15.29 4.62 2.00
N ARG A 86 -15.63 5.02 0.77
CA ARG A 86 -14.71 5.69 -0.15
C ARG A 86 -14.82 7.21 -0.03
N ARG A 87 -13.69 7.88 -0.23
CA ARG A 87 -13.62 9.34 -0.20
C ARG A 87 -14.26 9.95 -1.43
N THR A 88 -15.06 10.97 -1.19
CA THR A 88 -15.84 11.70 -2.19
C THR A 88 -15.52 13.18 -2.10
N PHE A 89 -15.16 13.78 -3.23
CA PHE A 89 -14.86 15.21 -3.38
C PHE A 89 -16.10 15.96 -3.86
N ILE A 90 -16.29 17.19 -3.38
CA ILE A 90 -17.34 18.11 -3.86
C ILE A 90 -16.64 19.30 -4.50
N ASP A 91 -17.09 19.68 -5.70
CA ASP A 91 -16.62 20.77 -6.57
C ASP A 91 -16.66 22.20 -5.96
N SER A 92 -16.85 22.34 -4.64
CA SER A 92 -16.88 23.63 -3.95
C SER A 92 -16.19 23.65 -2.59
N ASP A 93 -15.74 22.50 -2.07
CA ASP A 93 -15.23 22.41 -0.71
C ASP A 93 -13.77 22.88 -0.59
N ASP A 94 -13.00 22.91 -1.68
CA ASP A 94 -11.60 23.39 -1.68
C ASP A 94 -11.15 23.88 -3.07
N LEU A 95 -11.32 25.18 -3.34
CA LEU A 95 -10.78 25.87 -4.53
C LEU A 95 -9.41 26.52 -4.24
N VAL A 96 -8.82 26.28 -3.07
CA VAL A 96 -7.53 26.87 -2.67
C VAL A 96 -6.35 26.03 -3.16
N ASP A 97 -6.56 24.73 -3.41
CA ASP A 97 -5.51 23.79 -3.79
C ASP A 97 -5.90 23.01 -5.06
N LEU A 98 -6.15 23.72 -6.17
CA LEU A 98 -6.46 23.09 -7.46
C LEU A 98 -5.28 22.31 -8.05
N ASP A 99 -4.06 22.63 -7.65
CA ASP A 99 -2.85 21.95 -8.14
C ASP A 99 -2.84 20.48 -7.70
N THR A 100 -3.22 20.18 -6.44
CA THR A 100 -3.34 18.79 -5.98
C THR A 100 -4.51 18.04 -6.61
N LEU A 101 -5.59 18.73 -7.00
CA LEU A 101 -6.71 18.12 -7.73
C LEU A 101 -6.27 17.65 -9.13
N PHE A 102 -5.49 18.46 -9.85
CA PHE A 102 -5.00 18.10 -11.19
C PHE A 102 -3.93 16.99 -11.16
N ASP A 103 -3.11 16.93 -10.10
CA ASP A 103 -2.14 15.85 -9.92
C ASP A 103 -2.81 14.48 -9.67
N ILE A 104 -3.98 14.45 -9.04
CA ILE A 104 -4.77 13.22 -8.82
C ILE A 104 -5.44 12.71 -10.12
N VAL A 105 -5.82 13.62 -11.02
CA VAL A 105 -6.49 13.26 -12.29
C VAL A 105 -5.50 12.83 -13.38
N ARG A 106 -4.22 13.20 -13.27
CA ARG A 106 -3.19 12.90 -14.27
C ARG A 106 -2.58 11.49 -14.14
N SER A 107 -2.78 10.81 -13.02
CA SER A 107 -2.33 9.41 -12.78
C SER A 107 -3.31 8.37 -13.28
#